data_AF-A0A392NCJ5-F1
#
_entry.id   AF-A0A392NCJ5-F1
#
_cell.length_a   1.000
_cell.length_b   1.000
_cell.length_c   1.000
_cell.angle_alpha   90.00
_cell.angle_beta   90.00
_cell.angle_gamma   90.00
#
_symmetry.space_group_name_H-M   'P 1'
#
loop_
_entity.id
_entity.type
_entity.pdbx_description
1 polymer ?
#
loop_
_entity_poly.entity_id
_entity_poly.type
_entity_poly.pdbx_seq_one_letter_code
_entity_poly.pdbx_strand_id
1 'polypeptide(L)'
;MQEMAQWENGQWMWIFEWHRRLFQWASELVEQLRLSLGCVRLNLADDSWGWVPDNGGPFSVWSTYVSLVTDPYPAEPVGLYEVATQLHSDSREFRPPGSAAGIRF
;
A
#
# COMPACT_ATOMS: atom_id res chain seq x y z
N MET A 1 -16.53 -13.52 15.72
CA MET A 1 -15.28 -12.76 15.58
C MET A 1 -14.35 -13.65 14.77
N GLN A 2 -13.92 -13.24 13.59
CA GLN A 2 -13.04 -14.06 12.74
C GLN A 2 -11.62 -13.98 13.33
N GLU A 3 -10.97 -15.13 13.52
CA GLU A 3 -9.59 -15.17 14.00
C GLU A 3 -8.66 -14.71 12.87
N MET A 4 -7.78 -13.75 13.15
CA MET A 4 -6.87 -13.14 12.17
C MET A 4 -5.57 -13.94 11.99
N ALA A 5 -5.36 -14.96 12.80
CA ALA A 5 -4.18 -15.80 12.80
C ALA A 5 -4.46 -17.12 13.53
N GLN A 6 -3.68 -18.15 13.20
CA GLN A 6 -3.81 -19.50 13.75
C GLN A 6 -2.45 -20.14 14.00
N TRP A 7 -2.42 -21.16 14.86
CA TRP A 7 -1.24 -22.00 15.05
C TRP A 7 -1.23 -23.14 14.03
N GLU A 8 -0.21 -23.19 13.19
CA GLU A 8 0.05 -24.31 12.29
C GLU A 8 1.45 -24.86 12.52
N ASN A 9 1.59 -26.17 12.73
CA ASN A 9 2.88 -26.85 12.91
C ASN A 9 3.80 -26.21 13.97
N GLY A 10 3.22 -25.62 15.03
CA GLY A 10 3.98 -24.93 16.07
C GLY A 10 4.49 -23.54 15.71
N GLN A 11 3.97 -22.94 14.62
CA GLN A 11 4.23 -21.56 14.22
C GLN A 11 2.93 -20.75 14.22
N TRP A 12 3.02 -19.48 14.64
CA TRP A 12 1.92 -18.53 14.54
C TRP A 12 1.82 -17.99 13.11
N MET A 13 0.71 -18.25 12.44
CA MET A 13 0.50 -17.91 11.04
C MET A 13 -0.65 -16.91 10.87
N TRP A 14 -0.37 -15.82 10.15
CA TRP A 14 -1.37 -14.80 9.80
C TRP A 14 -2.27 -15.21 8.64
N ILE A 15 -3.58 -15.06 8.83
CA ILE A 15 -4.61 -15.34 7.84
C ILE A 15 -4.97 -14.02 7.16
N PHE A 16 -4.63 -13.87 5.88
CA PHE A 16 -4.99 -12.73 5.06
C PHE A 16 -6.00 -13.14 4.00
N GLU A 17 -7.21 -12.60 4.10
CA GLU A 17 -8.26 -12.79 3.11
C GLU A 17 -8.50 -11.49 2.35
N TRP A 18 -8.53 -11.58 1.02
CA TRP A 18 -8.79 -10.44 0.16
C TRP A 18 -10.06 -10.65 -0.65
N HIS A 19 -10.88 -9.60 -0.72
CA HIS A 19 -12.11 -9.62 -1.50
C HIS A 19 -11.86 -9.76 -3.02
N ARG A 20 -10.65 -9.41 -3.49
CA ARG A 20 -10.25 -9.52 -4.89
C ARG A 20 -9.01 -10.39 -5.03
N ARG A 21 -8.85 -10.99 -6.21
CA ARG A 21 -7.61 -11.69 -6.56
C ARG A 21 -6.46 -10.69 -6.55
N LEU A 22 -5.37 -11.09 -5.90
CA LEU A 22 -4.15 -10.32 -5.92
C LEU A 22 -3.45 -10.46 -7.27
N PHE A 23 -2.82 -9.37 -7.70
CA PHE A 23 -1.80 -9.43 -8.75
C PHE A 23 -0.56 -10.15 -8.21
N GLN A 24 0.28 -10.68 -9.11
CA GLN A 24 1.49 -11.41 -8.72
C GLN A 24 2.40 -10.58 -7.79
N TRP A 25 2.65 -9.32 -8.14
CA TRP A 25 3.45 -8.42 -7.30
C TRP A 25 2.84 -8.17 -5.93
N ALA A 26 1.51 -8.14 -5.81
CA ALA A 26 0.84 -7.95 -4.53
C ALA A 26 0.96 -9.20 -3.65
N SER A 27 0.95 -10.40 -4.25
CA SER A 27 1.21 -11.65 -3.52
C SER A 27 2.62 -11.68 -2.94
N GLU A 28 3.63 -11.23 -3.68
CA GLU A 28 5.01 -11.13 -3.19
C GLU A 28 5.12 -10.19 -1.97
N LEU A 29 4.42 -9.05 -2.00
CA LEU A 29 4.35 -8.13 -0.86
C LEU A 29 3.66 -8.75 0.35
N VAL A 30 2.62 -9.56 0.15
CA VAL A 30 1.94 -10.25 1.25
C VAL A 30 2.87 -11.25 1.93
N GLU A 31 3.72 -11.95 1.18
CA GLU A 31 4.71 -12.84 1.77
C GLU A 31 5.79 -12.08 2.57
N GLN A 32 6.24 -10.93 2.07
CA GLN A 32 7.14 -10.04 2.83
C GLN A 32 6.49 -9.52 4.13
N LEU A 33 5.21 -9.16 4.06
CA LEU A 33 4.42 -8.76 5.22
C LEU A 33 4.32 -9.90 6.25
N ARG A 34 4.03 -11.12 5.81
CA ARG A 34 3.95 -12.31 6.68
C ARG A 34 5.25 -12.55 7.45
N LEU A 35 6.38 -12.50 6.76
CA LEU A 35 7.70 -12.64 7.39
C LEU A 35 7.94 -11.53 8.43
N SER A 36 7.56 -10.29 8.10
CA SER A 36 7.73 -9.15 9.00
C SER A 36 6.88 -9.29 10.26
N LEU A 37 5.62 -9.73 10.11
CA LEU A 37 4.70 -9.91 11.22
C LEU A 37 5.00 -11.12 12.10
N GLY A 38 5.71 -12.14 11.59
CA GLY A 38 6.19 -13.25 12.41
C GLY A 38 7.11 -12.82 13.56
N CYS A 39 7.78 -11.67 13.40
CA CYS A 39 8.66 -11.07 14.41
C CYS A 39 7.95 -10.09 15.34
N VAL A 40 6.71 -9.71 15.07
CA VAL A 40 5.98 -8.68 15.81
C VAL A 40 5.18 -9.33 16.94
N ARG A 41 5.44 -8.90 18.18
CA ARG A 41 4.59 -9.24 19.34
C ARG A 41 3.51 -8.18 19.46
N LEU A 42 2.28 -8.51 19.09
CA LEU A 42 1.14 -7.64 19.36
C LEU A 42 0.93 -7.50 20.87
N ASN A 43 0.60 -6.29 21.31
CA ASN A 43 0.17 -6.04 22.67
C ASN A 43 -1.35 -6.29 22.76
N LEU A 44 -1.86 -6.65 23.94
CA LEU A 44 -3.31 -6.69 24.23
C LEU A 44 -3.90 -5.30 24.52
N ALA A 45 -3.11 -4.24 24.38
CA ALA A 45 -3.62 -2.88 24.48
C ALA A 45 -4.61 -2.60 23.34
N ASP A 46 -5.62 -1.79 23.62
CA ASP A 46 -6.54 -1.32 22.59
C ASP A 46 -5.77 -0.56 21.50
N ASP A 47 -6.06 -0.89 20.25
CA ASP A 47 -5.51 -0.16 19.10
C ASP A 47 -6.01 1.29 19.13
N SER A 48 -5.08 2.24 19.02
CA SER A 48 -5.39 3.65 18.91
C SER A 48 -4.78 4.24 17.64
N TRP A 49 -5.54 5.08 16.95
CA TRP A 49 -5.03 5.86 15.83
C TRP A 49 -4.52 7.19 16.37
N GLY A 50 -3.26 7.51 16.06
CA GLY A 50 -2.65 8.79 16.42
C GLY A 50 -2.51 9.70 15.21
N TRP A 51 -2.82 10.98 15.37
CA TRP A 51 -2.56 12.02 14.39
C TRP A 51 -1.15 12.58 14.59
N VAL A 52 -0.23 12.23 13.68
CA VAL A 52 1.21 12.57 13.81
C VAL A 52 1.47 14.08 13.96
N PRO A 53 0.80 14.98 13.20
CA PRO A 53 0.99 16.42 13.39
C PRO A 53 0.58 16.94 14.76
N ASP A 54 -0.15 16.16 15.56
CA ASP A 54 -0.52 16.47 16.94
C ASP A 54 0.03 15.43 17.93
N ASN A 55 1.25 14.94 17.69
CA ASN A 55 1.99 14.01 18.56
C ASN A 55 1.23 12.72 18.90
N GLY A 56 0.45 12.19 17.96
CA GLY A 56 -0.36 11.00 18.17
C GLY A 56 -1.66 11.26 18.93
N GLY A 57 -2.03 12.53 19.11
CA GLY A 57 -3.34 12.95 19.59
C GLY A 57 -4.47 12.64 18.61
N PRO A 58 -5.72 12.96 18.95
CA PRO A 58 -6.85 12.77 18.05
C PRO A 58 -6.76 13.72 16.85
N PHE A 59 -7.31 13.27 15.72
CA PHE A 59 -7.45 14.12 14.55
C PHE A 59 -8.29 15.37 14.88
N SER A 60 -7.84 16.54 14.44
CA SER A 60 -8.64 17.77 14.46
C SER A 60 -8.43 18.58 13.19
N VAL A 61 -9.50 19.19 12.68
CA VAL A 61 -9.46 20.05 11.48
C VAL A 61 -8.42 21.16 11.63
N TRP A 62 -8.29 21.71 12.84
CA TRP A 62 -7.30 22.73 13.15
C TRP A 62 -5.87 22.21 13.00
N SER A 63 -5.52 21.08 13.63
CA SER A 63 -4.18 20.50 13.53
C SER A 63 -3.82 20.13 12.08
N THR A 64 -4.80 19.68 11.29
CA THR A 64 -4.61 19.44 9.85
C THR A 64 -4.36 20.72 9.08
N TYR A 65 -5.15 21.75 9.34
CA TYR A 65 -4.96 23.05 8.68
C TYR A 65 -3.58 23.63 9.01
N VAL A 66 -3.18 23.59 10.29
CA VAL A 66 -1.85 24.01 10.73
C VAL A 66 -0.77 23.18 10.03
N SER A 67 -0.89 21.85 10.00
CA SER A 67 0.05 20.97 9.29
C SER A 67 0.18 21.34 7.82
N LEU A 68 -0.93 21.55 7.10
CA LEU A 68 -0.94 21.89 5.68
C LEU A 68 -0.36 23.28 5.37
N VAL A 69 -0.51 24.24 6.29
CA VAL A 69 0.01 25.60 6.13
C VAL A 69 1.47 25.70 6.58
N THR A 70 1.87 24.88 7.55
CA THR A 70 3.20 24.92 8.18
C THR A 70 4.20 23.98 7.51
N ASP A 71 3.74 22.96 6.77
CA ASP A 71 4.56 22.28 5.77
C ASP A 71 4.52 23.10 4.48
N PRO A 72 5.50 23.99 4.21
CA PRO A 72 5.77 24.38 2.85
C PRO A 72 6.18 23.09 2.15
N TYR A 73 5.31 22.60 1.26
CA TYR A 73 5.55 21.57 0.27
C TYR A 73 7.07 21.29 0.10
N PRO A 74 7.58 20.06 0.34
CA PRO A 74 9.00 19.80 0.14
C PRO A 74 9.35 20.25 -1.27
N ALA A 75 10.43 21.04 -1.40
CA ALA A 75 10.87 21.71 -2.62
C ALA A 75 11.27 20.75 -3.77
N GLU A 76 10.81 19.50 -3.74
CA GLU A 76 11.04 18.46 -4.70
C GLU A 76 9.71 17.74 -4.96
N PRO A 77 9.17 17.76 -6.20
CA PRO A 77 8.09 16.86 -6.56
C PRO A 77 8.67 15.44 -6.51
N VAL A 78 8.34 14.68 -5.47
CA VAL A 78 8.56 13.23 -5.47
C VAL A 78 7.70 12.69 -6.61
N GLY A 79 8.35 12.44 -7.74
CA GLY A 79 7.71 12.29 -9.03
C GLY A 79 6.58 11.28 -9.02
N LEU A 80 5.36 11.76 -9.26
CA LEU A 80 4.18 10.94 -9.59
C LEU A 80 3.05 11.83 -10.14
N TYR A 81 3.34 12.61 -11.19
CA TYR A 81 2.27 13.11 -12.08
C TYR A 81 2.67 13.26 -13.56
N GLU A 82 3.87 12.85 -13.99
CA GLU A 82 4.24 12.85 -15.42
C GLU A 82 3.69 11.68 -16.24
N VAL A 83 2.91 10.76 -15.65
CA VAL A 83 2.35 9.62 -16.40
C VAL A 83 0.91 9.88 -16.87
N ALA A 84 0.19 10.86 -16.31
CA ALA A 84 -1.23 11.07 -16.60
C ALA A 84 -1.50 12.09 -17.72
N THR A 85 -0.54 12.94 -18.08
CA THR A 85 -0.70 13.94 -19.15
C THR A 85 -0.15 13.50 -20.51
N GLN A 86 0.62 12.41 -20.57
CA GLN A 86 1.08 11.81 -21.83
C GLN A 86 0.07 10.83 -22.46
N LEU A 87 -1.19 10.81 -22.01
CA LEU A 87 -2.24 9.94 -22.57
C LEU A 87 -3.19 10.64 -23.55
N HIS A 88 -3.04 11.95 -23.80
CA HIS A 88 -3.90 12.69 -24.73
C HIS A 88 -3.24 13.07 -26.06
N SER A 89 -1.98 12.68 -26.29
CA SER A 89 -1.22 13.11 -27.48
C SER A 89 -0.57 11.98 -28.28
N ASP A 90 -0.55 10.73 -27.80
CA ASP A 90 0.06 9.64 -28.55
C ASP A 90 -0.89 8.44 -28.66
N SER A 91 -1.80 8.53 -29.63
CA SER A 91 -2.58 7.41 -30.14
C SER A 91 -1.69 6.43 -30.90
N ARG A 92 -0.75 5.79 -30.20
CA ARG A 92 0.00 4.64 -30.70
C ARG A 92 0.07 3.56 -29.63
N GLU A 93 -0.72 2.53 -29.90
CA GLU A 93 -0.76 1.19 -29.31
C GLU A 93 0.40 0.86 -28.34
N PHE A 94 0.11 0.92 -27.04
CA PHE A 94 0.99 0.33 -26.03
C PHE A 94 0.96 -1.19 -26.17
N ARG A 95 2.08 -1.79 -26.57
CA ARG A 95 2.27 -3.25 -26.64
C ARG A 95 3.25 -3.70 -25.53
N PRO A 96 2.86 -4.61 -24.63
CA PRO A 96 3.76 -5.08 -23.57
C PRO A 96 4.87 -6.02 -24.12
N PRO A 97 6.02 -6.09 -23.43
CA PRO A 97 7.17 -6.88 -23.87
C PRO A 97 6.88 -8.38 -23.70
N GLY A 98 6.88 -9.12 -24.81
CA GLY A 98 6.62 -10.57 -24.84
C GLY A 98 5.74 -11.05 -25.99
N SER A 99 5.20 -10.17 -26.84
CA SER A 99 4.42 -10.59 -28.02
C SER A 99 5.33 -11.01 -29.18
N ALA A 100 5.97 -12.17 -29.05
CA ALA A 100 6.55 -12.89 -30.18
C ALA A 100 5.45 -13.68 -30.92
N ALA A 101 5.51 -13.61 -32.25
CA ALA A 101 4.66 -14.28 -33.25
C ALA A 101 3.20 -13.78 -33.29
N GLY A 102 2.65 -13.27 -34.39
CA GLY A 102 2.90 -13.65 -35.78
C GLY A 102 1.81 -14.62 -36.20
N ILE A 103 0.62 -14.12 -36.54
CA ILE A 103 -0.33 -14.84 -37.39
C ILE A 103 -0.72 -13.89 -38.51
N ARG A 104 -0.29 -14.25 -39.72
CA ARG A 104 -0.77 -13.69 -40.99
C ARG A 104 -2.06 -14.44 -41.36
N PHE A 105 -3.06 -13.65 -41.77
CA PHE A 105 -4.32 -13.96 -42.46
C PHE A 105 -5.15 -15.13 -41.92
#